data_AF-A0AAU3NXB8-F1
#
_entry.id   AF-A0AAU3NXB8-F1
#
_cell.length_a   1.000
_cell.length_b   1.000
_cell.length_c   1.000
_cell.angle_alpha   90.00
_cell.angle_beta   90.00
_cell.angle_gamma   90.00
#
_symmetry.space_group_name_H-M   'P 1'
#
loop_
_entity.id
_entity.type
_entity.pdbx_description
1 polymer ?
#
loop_
_entity_poly.entity_id
_entity_poly.type
_entity_poly.pdbx_seq_one_letter_code
_entity_poly.pdbx_strand_id
1 'polypeptide(L)'
;MLRSELRLTTGLFVAQAAVSNHAGLIARAGLAMPAAPFGSAAWQLPALVAYLHRLHQDEEDPSPELWRAHTERQTGPVPRPHRRYQGNGLHDPDAVCVLDIQLGPRDEETGWPAAGLAVIEQEEGACPFGRVTRRHGAEVIAAYAAEELTAEHARLMDRARQHQDAAFVRLADLAQRAADWADKVRAAAHADTVHVQAEKARARITR
;
A
#
# COMPACT_ATOMS: atom_id res chain seq x y z
N MET A 1 16.03 9.60 -38.82
CA MET A 1 15.27 8.35 -39.00
C MET A 1 14.29 8.22 -37.85
N LEU A 2 13.01 8.10 -38.18
CA LEU A 2 11.87 8.15 -37.28
C LEU A 2 11.89 6.98 -36.27
N ARG A 3 11.82 7.29 -34.97
CA ARG A 3 11.26 6.40 -33.95
C ARG A 3 10.19 7.17 -33.17
N SER A 4 9.21 7.68 -33.90
CA SER A 4 7.85 7.86 -33.37
C SER A 4 7.17 6.49 -33.44
N GLU A 5 7.53 5.60 -32.51
CA GLU A 5 6.61 4.52 -32.15
C GLU A 5 5.78 5.07 -31.00
N LEU A 6 4.53 5.40 -31.31
CA LEU A 6 3.45 5.55 -30.35
C LEU A 6 3.41 4.29 -29.48
N ARG A 7 4.19 4.28 -28.39
CA ARG A 7 3.90 3.41 -27.27
C ARG A 7 2.60 3.91 -26.66
N LEU A 8 1.50 3.35 -27.12
CA LEU A 8 0.26 3.24 -26.35
C LEU A 8 0.46 2.23 -25.21
N THR A 9 1.63 2.20 -24.56
CA THR A 9 1.84 1.32 -23.40
C THR A 9 1.13 1.98 -22.23
N THR A 10 -0.02 1.42 -21.88
CA THR A 10 -0.70 1.79 -20.64
C THR A 10 0.28 1.50 -19.50
N GLY A 11 0.76 2.56 -18.83
CA GLY A 11 1.67 2.41 -17.70
C GLY A 11 1.11 1.42 -16.68
N LEU A 12 2.00 0.73 -15.97
CA LEU A 12 1.67 -0.32 -15.03
C LEU A 12 1.87 0.18 -13.61
N PHE A 13 0.92 -0.19 -12.76
CA PHE A 13 1.14 -0.25 -11.33
C PHE A 13 1.54 -1.67 -10.97
N VAL A 14 2.60 -1.81 -10.16
CA VAL A 14 3.12 -3.11 -9.73
C VAL A 14 3.16 -3.17 -8.21
N ALA A 15 2.53 -4.19 -7.62
CA ALA A 15 2.71 -4.55 -6.21
C ALA A 15 3.56 -5.82 -6.12
N GLN A 16 4.72 -5.73 -5.47
CA GLN A 16 5.59 -6.87 -5.24
C GLN A 16 5.69 -7.09 -3.72
N ALA A 17 5.44 -8.30 -3.28
CA ALA A 17 5.52 -8.69 -1.89
C ALA A 17 6.60 -9.75 -1.70
N ALA A 18 7.51 -9.51 -0.77
CA ALA A 18 8.41 -10.50 -0.21
C ALA A 18 7.92 -10.87 1.19
N VAL A 19 7.55 -12.13 1.39
CA VAL A 19 6.99 -12.64 2.64
C VAL A 19 7.98 -13.60 3.29
N SER A 20 8.45 -13.28 4.48
CA SER A 20 9.29 -14.15 5.30
C SER A 20 8.47 -14.91 6.35
N ASN A 21 8.85 -16.16 6.62
CA ASN A 21 8.31 -16.93 7.74
C ASN A 21 9.27 -16.91 8.95
N HIS A 22 8.89 -17.55 10.05
CA HIS A 22 9.71 -17.68 11.27
C HIS A 22 11.07 -18.36 11.04
N ALA A 23 11.23 -19.13 9.97
CA ALA A 23 12.49 -19.76 9.59
C ALA A 23 13.37 -18.87 8.68
N GLY A 24 12.91 -17.65 8.36
CA GLY A 24 13.61 -16.72 7.48
C GLY A 24 13.51 -17.06 5.98
N LEU A 25 12.70 -18.05 5.59
CA LEU A 25 12.47 -18.37 4.19
C LEU A 25 11.61 -17.27 3.55
N ILE A 26 12.07 -16.74 2.42
CA ILE A 26 11.39 -15.66 1.70
C ILE A 26 10.71 -16.21 0.45
N ALA A 27 9.39 -16.04 0.39
CA ALA A 27 8.60 -16.29 -0.81
C ALA A 27 8.16 -14.95 -1.42
N ARG A 28 8.09 -14.89 -2.76
CA ARG A 28 7.77 -13.66 -3.49
C ARG A 28 6.47 -13.79 -4.27
N ALA A 29 5.69 -12.72 -4.30
CA ALA A 29 4.49 -12.60 -5.11
C ALA A 29 4.45 -11.22 -5.77
N GLY A 30 4.33 -11.19 -7.10
CA GLY A 30 4.15 -9.95 -7.86
C GLY A 30 2.78 -9.91 -8.51
N LEU A 31 2.14 -8.74 -8.46
CA LEU A 31 0.87 -8.45 -9.10
C LEU A 31 0.95 -7.11 -9.81
N ALA A 32 0.26 -6.99 -10.93
CA ALA A 32 0.20 -5.75 -11.71
C ALA A 32 -1.24 -5.44 -12.17
N MET A 33 -1.43 -4.18 -12.52
CA MET A 33 -2.63 -3.67 -13.18
C MET A 33 -2.28 -2.42 -14.02
N PRO A 34 -3.14 -2.03 -14.97
CA PRO A 34 -3.04 -0.71 -15.58
C PRO A 34 -2.99 0.41 -14.53
N ALA A 35 -2.11 1.38 -14.71
CA ALA A 35 -1.92 2.47 -13.78
C ALA A 35 -3.02 3.54 -13.88
N ALA A 36 -3.59 3.77 -15.06
CA ALA A 36 -4.71 4.69 -15.18
C ALA A 36 -6.03 3.97 -14.83
N PRO A 37 -6.93 4.60 -14.06
CA PRO A 37 -6.79 5.84 -13.28
C PRO A 37 -6.40 5.62 -11.81
N PHE A 38 -6.25 4.37 -11.36
CA PHE A 38 -6.15 3.99 -9.94
C PHE A 38 -4.77 3.45 -9.51
N GLY A 39 -3.75 3.57 -10.34
CA GLY A 39 -2.40 3.08 -10.12
C GLY A 39 -1.48 4.08 -9.45
N SER A 40 -2.02 4.91 -8.56
CA SER A 40 -1.22 5.71 -7.63
C SER A 40 -1.14 4.99 -6.29
N ALA A 41 -0.16 5.37 -5.47
CA ALA A 41 -0.02 4.84 -4.11
C ALA A 41 -1.31 5.06 -3.30
N ALA A 42 -1.90 6.26 -3.36
CA ALA A 42 -3.13 6.60 -2.63
C ALA A 42 -4.26 5.57 -2.83
N TRP A 43 -4.45 5.06 -4.05
CA TRP A 43 -5.52 4.12 -4.35
C TRP A 43 -5.22 2.67 -3.94
N GLN A 44 -3.94 2.32 -3.80
CA GLN A 44 -3.51 0.94 -3.57
C GLN A 44 -3.07 0.66 -2.13
N LEU A 45 -2.61 1.68 -1.39
CA LEU A 45 -2.26 1.59 0.03
C LEU A 45 -3.42 1.12 0.93
N PRO A 46 -4.70 1.52 0.72
CA PRO A 46 -5.81 1.00 1.51
C PRO A 46 -5.92 -0.53 1.51
N ALA A 47 -5.59 -1.18 0.39
CA ALA A 47 -5.61 -2.64 0.31
C ALA A 47 -4.51 -3.27 1.19
N LEU A 48 -3.31 -2.67 1.19
CA LEU A 48 -2.23 -3.13 2.08
C LEU A 48 -2.61 -2.93 3.55
N VAL A 49 -3.11 -1.76 3.92
CA VAL A 49 -3.55 -1.49 5.31
C VAL A 49 -4.66 -2.47 5.71
N ALA A 50 -5.58 -2.81 4.79
CA ALA A 50 -6.69 -3.72 5.09
C ALA A 50 -6.20 -5.16 5.28
N TYR A 51 -5.19 -5.55 4.51
CA TYR A 51 -4.51 -6.82 4.68
C TYR A 51 -3.81 -6.91 6.03
N LEU A 52 -3.03 -5.90 6.42
CA LEU A 52 -2.31 -5.89 7.71
C LEU A 52 -3.28 -5.93 8.89
N HIS A 53 -4.35 -5.12 8.84
CA HIS A 53 -5.37 -5.11 9.87
C HIS A 53 -6.11 -6.45 9.97
N ARG A 54 -6.43 -7.09 8.84
CA ARG A 54 -7.04 -8.42 8.83
C ARG A 54 -6.13 -9.47 9.48
N LEU A 55 -4.84 -9.50 9.13
CA LEU A 55 -3.89 -10.45 9.74
C LEU A 55 -3.80 -10.28 11.26
N HIS A 56 -3.85 -9.05 11.74
CA HIS A 56 -3.90 -8.76 13.17
C HIS A 56 -5.20 -9.29 13.80
N GLN A 57 -6.36 -9.00 13.20
CA GLN A 57 -7.67 -9.44 13.71
C GLN A 57 -7.87 -10.96 13.70
N ASP A 58 -7.39 -11.62 12.64
CA ASP A 58 -7.52 -13.07 12.45
C ASP A 58 -6.40 -13.86 13.13
N GLU A 59 -5.46 -13.17 13.79
CA GLU A 59 -4.27 -13.74 14.41
C GLU A 59 -3.45 -14.65 13.46
N GLU A 60 -3.29 -14.22 12.21
CA GLU A 60 -2.69 -15.02 11.15
C GLU A 60 -1.36 -14.43 10.68
N ASP A 61 -0.33 -15.27 10.49
CA ASP A 61 0.93 -14.85 9.88
C ASP A 61 0.77 -14.63 8.37
N PRO A 62 1.48 -13.65 7.77
CA PRO A 62 1.38 -13.42 6.34
C PRO A 62 1.93 -14.61 5.55
N SER A 63 1.28 -14.92 4.44
CA SER A 63 1.79 -15.83 3.42
C SER A 63 1.57 -15.26 2.01
N PRO A 64 2.35 -15.69 1.00
CA PRO A 64 2.11 -15.30 -0.39
C PRO A 64 0.70 -15.64 -0.87
N GLU A 65 0.15 -16.77 -0.43
CA GLU A 65 -1.20 -17.24 -0.75
C GLU A 65 -2.26 -16.32 -0.15
N LEU A 66 -2.10 -15.92 1.11
CA LEU A 66 -3.02 -14.99 1.79
C LEU A 66 -2.98 -13.59 1.19
N TRP A 67 -1.78 -13.11 0.83
CA TRP A 67 -1.62 -11.83 0.13
C TRP A 67 -2.30 -11.85 -1.24
N ARG A 68 -2.07 -12.91 -2.01
CA ARG A 68 -2.70 -13.11 -3.33
C ARG A 68 -4.21 -13.21 -3.20
N ALA A 69 -4.71 -14.02 -2.28
CA ALA A 69 -6.14 -14.16 -2.04
C ALA A 69 -6.78 -12.83 -1.58
N HIS A 70 -6.07 -12.00 -0.82
CA HIS A 70 -6.55 -10.69 -0.40
C HIS A 70 -6.71 -9.71 -1.57
N THR A 71 -5.74 -9.72 -2.48
CA THR A 71 -5.70 -8.80 -3.63
C THR A 71 -6.65 -9.22 -4.74
N GLU A 72 -6.74 -10.53 -5.03
CA GLU A 72 -7.62 -11.09 -6.07
C GLU A 72 -9.12 -10.99 -5.73
N ARG A 73 -9.51 -10.95 -4.44
CA ARG A 73 -10.92 -10.98 -4.02
C ARG A 73 -11.77 -9.74 -4.40
N GLN A 74 -11.20 -8.74 -5.08
CA GLN A 74 -11.84 -7.48 -5.55
C GLN A 74 -13.14 -7.11 -4.81
N THR A 75 -13.04 -6.84 -3.51
CA THR A 75 -14.20 -6.57 -2.63
C THR A 75 -14.60 -5.10 -2.56
N GLY A 76 -14.02 -4.23 -3.39
CA GLY A 76 -14.19 -2.78 -3.27
C GLY A 76 -14.30 -2.05 -4.63
N PRO A 77 -14.66 -0.76 -4.59
CA PRO A 77 -14.90 0.05 -5.80
C PRO A 77 -13.61 0.39 -6.57
N VAL A 78 -12.43 0.21 -5.95
CA VAL A 78 -11.13 0.49 -6.56
C VAL A 78 -10.54 -0.82 -7.10
N PRO A 79 -10.14 -0.88 -8.38
CA PRO A 79 -9.47 -2.05 -8.93
C PRO A 79 -8.14 -2.27 -8.22
N ARG A 80 -7.85 -3.56 -7.97
CA ARG A 80 -6.61 -4.03 -7.35
C ARG A 80 -5.70 -4.72 -8.37
N PRO A 81 -4.39 -4.80 -8.11
CA PRO A 81 -3.47 -5.62 -8.89
C PRO A 81 -3.94 -7.07 -8.85
N HIS A 82 -4.24 -7.61 -10.02
CA HIS A 82 -4.82 -8.95 -10.18
C HIS A 82 -4.09 -9.79 -11.24
N ARG A 83 -3.27 -9.16 -12.09
CA ARG A 83 -2.47 -9.88 -13.08
C ARG A 83 -1.20 -10.35 -12.41
N ARG A 84 -0.94 -11.65 -12.44
CA ARG A 84 0.34 -12.19 -11.97
C ARG A 84 1.49 -11.50 -12.71
N TYR A 85 2.47 -11.05 -11.95
CA TYR A 85 3.60 -10.30 -12.46
C TYR A 85 4.88 -10.97 -12.00
N GLN A 86 5.65 -11.51 -12.94
CA GLN A 86 6.88 -12.25 -12.69
C GLN A 86 8.15 -11.41 -12.89
N GLY A 87 8.01 -10.20 -13.45
CA GLY A 87 9.11 -9.27 -13.65
C GLY A 87 9.59 -8.61 -12.35
N ASN A 88 10.65 -7.81 -12.45
CA ASN A 88 11.03 -6.88 -11.39
C ASN A 88 10.50 -5.49 -11.77
N GLY A 89 9.53 -4.97 -11.01
CA GLY A 89 8.91 -3.68 -11.29
C GLY A 89 9.92 -2.52 -11.29
N LEU A 90 11.02 -2.66 -10.54
CA LEU A 90 12.11 -1.66 -10.50
C LEU A 90 12.88 -1.54 -11.82
N HIS A 91 12.81 -2.55 -12.66
CA HIS A 91 13.51 -2.61 -13.94
C HIS A 91 12.55 -2.65 -15.12
N ASP A 92 11.24 -2.55 -14.86
CA ASP A 92 10.22 -2.54 -15.89
C ASP A 92 10.02 -1.11 -16.40
N PRO A 93 10.32 -0.83 -17.68
CA PRO A 93 10.14 0.50 -18.25
C PRO A 93 8.68 0.94 -18.35
N ASP A 94 7.72 0.01 -18.22
CA ASP A 94 6.30 0.33 -18.23
C ASP A 94 5.75 0.53 -16.80
N ALA A 95 6.53 0.26 -15.74
CA ALA A 95 6.09 0.44 -14.35
C ALA A 95 6.25 1.91 -13.89
N VAL A 96 5.12 2.60 -13.76
CA VAL A 96 5.08 4.01 -13.33
C VAL A 96 4.95 4.16 -11.81
N CYS A 97 4.45 3.14 -11.13
CA CYS A 97 4.37 3.08 -9.67
C CYS A 97 4.59 1.65 -9.19
N VAL A 98 5.51 1.49 -8.24
CA VAL A 98 5.83 0.20 -7.62
C VAL A 98 5.63 0.31 -6.10
N LEU A 99 4.83 -0.59 -5.54
CA LEU A 99 4.83 -0.89 -4.11
C LEU A 99 5.68 -2.13 -3.88
N ASP A 100 6.86 -1.93 -3.31
CA ASP A 100 7.72 -3.01 -2.83
C ASP A 100 7.44 -3.24 -1.34
N ILE A 101 6.83 -4.38 -1.05
CA ILE A 101 6.24 -4.72 0.24
C ILE A 101 7.07 -5.85 0.85
N GLN A 102 7.46 -5.66 2.10
CA GLN A 102 8.11 -6.68 2.91
C GLN A 102 7.15 -7.06 4.04
N LEU A 103 6.89 -8.35 4.19
CA LEU A 103 6.04 -8.89 5.23
C LEU A 103 6.83 -9.96 5.97
N GLY A 104 6.78 -9.93 7.29
CA GLY A 104 7.32 -10.96 8.17
C GLY A 104 6.29 -11.39 9.21
N PRO A 105 6.66 -12.35 10.05
CA PRO A 105 5.76 -12.88 11.06
C PRO A 105 5.21 -11.81 11.99
N ARG A 106 4.11 -12.13 12.67
CA ARG A 106 3.55 -11.26 13.70
C ARG A 106 4.50 -11.11 14.87
N ASP A 107 4.58 -9.89 15.36
CA ASP A 107 5.23 -9.56 16.61
C ASP A 107 4.43 -10.19 17.77
N GLU A 108 5.10 -10.92 18.65
CA GLU A 108 4.44 -11.68 19.72
C GLU A 108 3.75 -10.79 20.76
N GLU A 109 4.20 -9.54 20.91
CA GLU A 109 3.70 -8.65 21.94
C GLU A 109 2.55 -7.78 21.44
N THR A 110 2.69 -7.21 20.24
CA THR A 110 1.69 -6.32 19.63
C THR A 110 0.70 -7.07 18.73
N GLY A 111 1.03 -8.29 18.30
CA GLY A 111 0.20 -9.09 17.40
C GLY A 111 0.15 -8.58 15.96
N TRP A 112 0.89 -7.51 15.61
CA TRP A 112 0.93 -6.96 14.26
C TRP A 112 2.01 -7.66 13.42
N PRO A 113 1.76 -7.96 12.13
CA PRO A 113 2.80 -8.46 11.23
C PRO A 113 3.94 -7.46 11.07
N ALA A 114 5.18 -7.95 11.07
CA ALA A 114 6.32 -7.15 10.64
C ALA A 114 6.08 -6.68 9.19
N ALA A 115 6.12 -5.37 8.96
CA ALA A 115 5.78 -4.80 7.66
C ALA A 115 6.79 -3.72 7.26
N GLY A 116 7.25 -3.79 6.01
CA GLY A 116 8.06 -2.78 5.35
C GLY A 116 7.41 -2.40 4.02
N LEU A 117 7.52 -1.14 3.64
CA LEU A 117 6.98 -0.62 2.40
C LEU A 117 7.95 0.37 1.78
N ALA A 118 8.26 0.18 0.51
CA ALA A 118 8.85 1.19 -0.35
C ALA A 118 7.87 1.52 -1.49
N VAL A 119 7.52 2.80 -1.58
CA VAL A 119 6.73 3.34 -2.68
C VAL A 119 7.67 4.05 -3.64
N ILE A 120 7.62 3.63 -4.89
CA ILE A 120 8.54 4.08 -5.94
C ILE A 120 7.70 4.58 -7.09
N GLU A 121 7.66 5.89 -7.28
CA GLU A 121 6.87 6.56 -8.31
C GLU A 121 7.82 7.15 -9.35
N GLN A 122 7.57 6.87 -10.63
CA GLN A 122 8.29 7.49 -11.73
C GLN A 122 7.55 8.76 -12.17
N GLU A 123 8.26 9.88 -12.28
CA GLU A 123 7.73 11.07 -12.92
C GLU A 123 7.45 10.84 -14.41
N GLU A 124 6.47 11.54 -14.98
CA GLU A 124 6.27 11.53 -16.43
C GLU A 124 7.40 12.32 -17.14
N GLY A 125 8.02 11.75 -18.18
CA GLY A 125 9.00 12.47 -18.99
C GLY A 125 10.07 11.59 -19.64
N ALA A 126 10.94 12.22 -20.44
CA ALA A 126 12.02 11.54 -21.17
C ALA A 126 13.17 11.04 -20.27
N CYS A 127 13.31 11.60 -19.06
CA CYS A 127 14.26 11.21 -18.03
C CYS A 127 13.53 11.20 -16.68
N PRO A 128 12.72 10.17 -16.39
CA PRO A 128 11.86 10.17 -15.22
C PRO A 128 12.71 10.10 -13.94
N PHE A 129 12.58 11.11 -13.07
CA PHE A 129 13.10 11.00 -11.71
C PHE A 129 12.17 10.09 -10.91
N GLY A 130 12.76 9.20 -10.10
CA GLY A 130 12.01 8.31 -9.22
C GLY A 130 11.91 8.89 -7.82
N ARG A 131 10.69 9.11 -7.31
CA ARG A 131 10.48 9.39 -5.88
C ARG A 131 10.43 8.05 -5.14
N VAL A 132 11.27 7.90 -4.11
CA VAL A 132 11.29 6.70 -3.25
C VAL A 132 10.94 7.09 -1.82
N THR A 133 9.86 6.51 -1.31
CA THR A 133 9.40 6.72 0.07
C THR A 133 9.38 5.39 0.82
N ARG A 134 10.06 5.31 1.97
CA ARG A 134 10.13 4.09 2.79
C ARG A 134 9.39 4.23 4.11
N ARG A 135 8.67 3.19 4.52
CA ARG A 135 7.87 3.11 5.76
C ARG A 135 8.03 1.72 6.39
N HIS A 136 8.04 1.66 7.71
CA HIS A 136 8.21 0.40 8.46
C HIS A 136 7.24 0.37 9.64
N GLY A 137 6.59 -0.76 9.84
CA GLY A 137 5.55 -0.97 10.84
C GLY A 137 4.15 -0.63 10.34
N ALA A 138 3.15 -1.36 10.83
CA ALA A 138 1.75 -1.21 10.43
C ALA A 138 1.20 0.20 10.74
N GLU A 139 1.54 0.77 11.91
CA GLU A 139 1.15 2.14 12.29
C GLU A 139 1.64 3.17 11.26
N VAL A 140 2.93 3.14 10.93
CA VAL A 140 3.57 4.11 10.04
C VAL A 140 3.10 3.96 8.60
N ILE A 141 2.83 2.73 8.16
CA ILE A 141 2.23 2.45 6.84
C ILE A 141 0.78 2.97 6.78
N ALA A 142 -0.01 2.75 7.83
CA ALA A 142 -1.38 3.25 7.91
C ALA A 142 -1.44 4.79 7.95
N ALA A 143 -0.53 5.44 8.69
CA ALA A 143 -0.36 6.89 8.68
C ALA A 143 -0.04 7.41 7.28
N TYR A 144 0.93 6.78 6.61
CA TYR A 144 1.31 7.18 5.26
C TYR A 144 0.18 6.97 4.24
N ALA A 145 -0.62 5.92 4.39
CA ALA A 145 -1.81 5.71 3.56
C ALA A 145 -2.83 6.85 3.76
N ALA A 146 -3.11 7.25 5.00
CA ALA A 146 -4.02 8.36 5.30
C ALA A 146 -3.52 9.70 4.71
N GLU A 147 -2.20 9.96 4.79
CA GLU A 147 -1.57 11.14 4.18
C GLU A 147 -1.76 11.17 2.65
N GLU A 148 -1.43 10.09 1.95
CA GLU A 148 -1.56 10.00 0.49
C GLU A 148 -3.03 10.09 0.03
N LEU A 149 -3.96 9.49 0.78
CA LEU A 149 -5.40 9.58 0.50
C LEU A 149 -5.96 10.99 0.73
N THR A 150 -5.50 11.68 1.76
CA THR A 150 -5.88 13.08 2.02
C THR A 150 -5.35 14.00 0.92
N ALA A 151 -4.12 13.78 0.45
CA ALA A 151 -3.57 14.51 -0.67
C ALA A 151 -4.35 14.23 -1.98
N GLU A 152 -4.72 12.97 -2.22
CA GLU A 152 -5.52 12.58 -3.38
C GLU A 152 -6.94 13.16 -3.34
N HIS A 153 -7.59 13.19 -2.18
CA HIS A 153 -8.85 13.93 -1.98
C HIS A 153 -8.69 15.38 -2.46
N ALA A 154 -7.69 16.10 -1.94
CA ALA A 154 -7.49 17.51 -2.27
C ALA A 154 -7.33 17.73 -3.79
N ARG A 155 -6.51 16.89 -4.44
CA ARG A 155 -6.32 16.91 -5.90
C ARG A 155 -7.62 16.66 -6.66
N LEU A 156 -8.43 15.69 -6.21
CA LEU A 156 -9.72 15.38 -6.83
C LEU A 156 -10.72 16.52 -6.66
N MET A 157 -10.75 17.17 -5.50
CA MET A 157 -11.60 18.35 -5.26
C MET A 157 -11.15 19.58 -6.05
N ASP A 158 -9.85 19.76 -6.26
CA ASP A 158 -9.31 20.77 -7.19
C ASP A 158 -9.78 20.49 -8.63
N ARG A 159 -9.64 19.25 -9.10
CA ARG A 159 -10.10 18.83 -10.44
C ARG A 159 -11.62 18.96 -10.59
N ALA A 160 -12.39 18.58 -9.57
CA ALA A 160 -13.84 18.73 -9.55
C ALA A 160 -14.25 20.19 -9.74
N ARG A 161 -13.56 21.13 -9.08
CA ARG A 161 -13.79 22.57 -9.25
C ARG A 161 -13.41 23.07 -10.64
N GLN A 162 -12.27 22.63 -11.18
CA GLN A 162 -11.78 23.06 -12.49
C GLN A 162 -12.65 22.55 -13.64
N HIS A 163 -13.08 21.29 -13.57
CA HIS A 163 -13.82 20.63 -14.65
C HIS A 163 -15.34 20.59 -14.44
N GLN A 164 -15.83 21.05 -13.29
CA GLN A 164 -17.25 20.99 -12.90
C GLN A 164 -17.86 19.57 -12.99
N ASP A 165 -17.05 18.55 -12.72
CA ASP A 165 -17.45 17.14 -12.87
C ASP A 165 -17.71 16.49 -11.50
N ALA A 166 -18.96 16.05 -11.31
CA ALA A 166 -19.42 15.34 -10.12
C ALA A 166 -18.76 13.96 -9.92
N ALA A 167 -18.16 13.37 -10.94
CA ALA A 167 -17.41 12.12 -10.82
C ALA A 167 -16.17 12.28 -9.93
N PHE A 168 -15.46 13.40 -10.03
CA PHE A 168 -14.32 13.68 -9.16
C PHE A 168 -14.72 13.88 -7.71
N VAL A 169 -15.89 14.47 -7.43
CA VAL A 169 -16.42 14.59 -6.06
C VAL A 169 -16.66 13.21 -5.45
N ARG A 170 -17.29 12.29 -6.19
CA ARG A 170 -17.51 10.91 -5.69
C ARG A 170 -16.22 10.17 -5.39
N LEU A 171 -15.18 10.38 -6.20
CA LEU A 171 -13.86 9.81 -5.96
C LEU A 171 -13.19 10.47 -4.75
N ALA A 172 -13.31 11.79 -4.58
CA ALA A 172 -12.78 12.49 -3.41
C ALA A 172 -13.42 11.98 -2.11
N ASP A 173 -14.74 11.79 -2.10
CA ASP A 173 -15.46 11.22 -0.95
C ASP A 173 -14.98 9.80 -0.63
N LEU A 174 -14.68 9.00 -1.66
CA LEU A 174 -14.13 7.66 -1.48
C LEU A 174 -12.71 7.72 -0.88
N ALA A 175 -11.87 8.62 -1.38
CA ALA A 175 -10.52 8.83 -0.84
C ALA A 175 -10.59 9.28 0.63
N GLN A 176 -11.51 10.19 0.99
CA GLN A 176 -11.70 10.61 2.38
C GLN A 176 -12.10 9.45 3.30
N ARG A 177 -13.10 8.66 2.90
CA ARG A 177 -13.54 7.50 3.71
C ARG A 177 -12.42 6.49 3.92
N ALA A 178 -11.59 6.29 2.89
CA ALA A 178 -10.43 5.41 2.98
C ALA A 178 -9.35 6.01 3.91
N ALA A 179 -9.12 7.33 3.87
CA ALA A 179 -8.22 8.04 4.78
C ALA A 179 -8.67 7.88 6.25
N ASP A 180 -9.94 8.17 6.53
CA ASP A 180 -10.52 8.05 7.87
C ASP A 180 -10.41 6.62 8.41
N TRP A 181 -10.57 5.62 7.54
CA TRP A 181 -10.41 4.22 7.91
C TRP A 181 -8.94 3.85 8.15
N ALA A 182 -8.01 4.31 7.32
CA ALA A 182 -6.58 4.11 7.55
C ALA A 182 -6.11 4.75 8.87
N ASP A 183 -6.65 5.93 9.21
CA ASP A 183 -6.38 6.58 10.49
C ASP A 183 -6.89 5.79 11.71
N LYS A 184 -8.03 5.08 11.58
CA LYS A 184 -8.50 4.17 12.63
C LYS A 184 -7.55 2.99 12.82
N VAL A 185 -7.04 2.42 11.73
CA VAL A 185 -6.06 1.33 11.79
C VAL A 185 -4.75 1.81 12.41
N ARG A 186 -4.29 3.01 12.05
CA ARG A 186 -3.13 3.65 12.68
C ARG A 186 -3.33 3.80 14.19
N ALA A 187 -4.48 4.32 14.61
CA ALA A 187 -4.79 4.52 16.02
C ALA A 187 -4.82 3.19 16.81
N ALA A 188 -5.33 2.12 16.20
CA ALA A 188 -5.32 0.78 16.80
C ALA A 188 -3.87 0.27 17.00
N ALA A 189 -3.06 0.29 15.94
CA ALA A 189 -1.66 -0.15 16.02
C ALA A 189 -0.83 0.66 17.03
N HIS A 190 -1.10 1.97 17.11
CA HIS A 190 -0.49 2.84 18.09
C HIS A 190 -0.89 2.45 19.53
N ALA A 191 -2.18 2.20 19.77
CA ALA A 191 -2.70 1.84 21.08
C ALA A 191 -2.07 0.53 21.60
N ASP A 192 -1.94 -0.49 20.75
CA ASP A 192 -1.31 -1.77 21.11
C ASP A 192 0.16 -1.58 21.48
N THR A 193 0.90 -0.78 20.69
CA THR A 193 2.31 -0.46 20.96
C THR A 193 2.47 0.25 22.31
N VAL A 194 1.64 1.26 22.58
CA VAL A 194 1.65 2.00 23.86
C VAL A 194 1.30 1.08 25.03
N HIS A 195 0.33 0.19 24.86
CA HIS A 195 -0.08 -0.78 25.88
C HIS A 195 1.10 -1.68 26.29
N VAL A 196 1.75 -2.32 25.31
CA VAL A 196 2.93 -3.18 25.53
C VAL A 196 4.06 -2.41 26.24
N GLN A 197 4.34 -1.18 25.79
CA GLN A 197 5.38 -0.35 26.42
C GLN A 197 5.05 0.00 27.88
N ALA A 198 3.78 0.29 28.18
CA ALA A 198 3.33 0.60 29.53
C ALA A 198 3.43 -0.62 30.46
N GLU A 199 3.08 -1.83 29.98
CA GLU A 199 3.25 -3.06 30.75
C GLU A 199 4.72 -3.35 31.05
N LYS A 200 5.60 -3.23 30.05
CA LYS A 200 7.05 -3.36 30.24
C LYS A 200 7.61 -2.36 31.24
N ALA A 201 7.14 -1.11 31.21
CA ALA A 201 7.56 -0.09 32.16
C ALA A 201 7.12 -0.44 33.59
N ARG A 202 5.87 -0.89 33.78
CA ARG A 202 5.36 -1.33 35.10
C ARG A 202 6.15 -2.51 35.65
N ALA A 203 6.43 -3.52 34.82
CA ALA A 203 7.20 -4.70 35.21
C ALA A 203 8.64 -4.38 35.64
N ARG A 204 9.23 -3.28 35.15
CA ARG A 204 10.56 -2.81 35.56
C ARG A 204 10.56 -2.10 36.92
N ILE A 205 9.44 -1.52 37.34
CA ILE A 205 9.32 -0.81 38.63
C ILE A 205 9.02 -1.78 39.76
N THR A 206 8.33 -2.89 39.49
CA THR A 206 7.97 -3.92 40.48
C THR A 206 9.06 -4.97 40.71
N ARG A 207 10.23 -4.85 40.08
CA ARG A 207 11.37 -5.78 40.19
C ARG A 207 12.55 -5.10 40.88
#